data_AF-A0A674IAX7-F1
#
_entry.id   AF-A0A674IAX7-F1
#
_cell.length_a   1.000
_cell.length_b   1.000
_cell.length_c   1.000
_cell.angle_alpha   90.00
_cell.angle_beta   90.00
_cell.angle_gamma   90.00
#
_symmetry.space_group_name_H-M   'P 1'
#
loop_
_entity.id
_entity.type
_entity.pdbx_description
1 polymer ?
#
loop_
_entity_poly.entity_id
_entity_poly.type
_entity_poly.pdbx_seq_one_letter_code
_entity_poly.pdbx_strand_id
1 'polypeptide(L)'
;MDGLAAPQGGLSVSQQVRAMFYVLQPNESSFASLEEVPDYVNKATPLFVVLMLLEFVVSWVWRHQAPGRINDSITSLSAGVLSRLPDVVSRSLELTTYIYVWDNYRLFELLWDSPWTWYLTFLGVDFGYYWFHRMAHEFLQLKQHTFLCLKPAKQVFYLPMALFIPPSVYAVHLQFNLLYQFWIHTEVVNTLGPLELILNTPSHHRVHHGRNPYCIDKNYGGTLIIWDRIFGTFVAEDDKVIYGLTHPINTFEPFKVQLCHLAYIWSTFWATPGFSNKLSVIFKGPGWGPGKPRLGLPEEIPVITGKEVPFNPKLPIYLSVYAVVHFALMLGFYVDLFETQATLSQVTLLLRIGYIILTLTSIGFLLEQRPKAASLEVVRCSVFLALHKLSYLKIYIASLAFTYEVLFSLCIAFWGVQIMKQLISSTAKHH
;
A
#
# COMPACT_ATOMS: atom_id res chain seq x y z
N MET A 1 -10.68 36.68 28.19
CA MET A 1 -10.89 36.95 26.76
C MET A 1 -9.53 36.94 26.14
N ASP A 2 -9.23 35.88 25.41
CA ASP A 2 -8.26 35.74 24.32
C ASP A 2 -8.17 34.23 24.06
N GLY A 3 -9.31 33.71 23.59
CA GLY A 3 -9.36 32.41 22.96
C GLY A 3 -8.71 32.57 21.60
N LEU A 4 -7.43 32.18 21.52
CA LEU A 4 -6.82 31.85 20.23
C LEU A 4 -7.50 30.57 19.75
N ALA A 5 -8.64 30.75 19.08
CA ALA A 5 -9.11 29.76 18.13
C ALA A 5 -7.94 29.48 17.18
N ALA A 6 -7.42 28.25 17.23
CA ALA A 6 -6.42 27.81 16.28
C ALA A 6 -6.99 28.09 14.88
N PRO A 7 -6.30 28.87 14.03
CA PRO A 7 -6.78 29.08 12.68
C PRO A 7 -6.87 27.72 12.00
N GLN A 8 -7.83 27.57 11.09
CA GLN A 8 -7.88 26.51 10.07
C GLN A 8 -6.67 26.62 9.10
N GLY A 9 -5.48 26.82 9.63
CA GLY A 9 -4.21 26.95 8.92
C GLY A 9 -3.65 25.55 8.65
N GLY A 10 -3.24 25.32 7.41
CA GLY A 10 -2.56 24.09 7.01
C GLY A 10 -1.35 23.80 7.91
N LEU A 11 -0.98 22.51 8.01
CA LEU A 11 0.26 22.14 8.71
C LEU A 11 1.45 22.78 7.98
N SER A 12 2.36 23.41 8.72
CA SER A 12 3.63 23.87 8.15
C SER A 12 4.43 22.69 7.59
N VAL A 13 5.31 22.95 6.62
CA VAL A 13 6.21 21.91 6.07
C VAL A 13 7.04 21.25 7.19
N SER A 14 7.48 22.03 8.18
CA SER A 14 8.20 21.51 9.35
C SER A 14 7.35 20.51 10.15
N GLN A 15 6.08 20.82 10.41
CA GLN A 15 5.18 19.90 11.11
C GLN A 15 4.91 18.63 10.31
N GLN A 16 4.75 18.74 8.98
CA GLN A 16 4.56 17.58 8.12
C GLN A 16 5.78 16.65 8.15
N VAL A 17 7.00 17.20 8.04
CA VAL A 17 8.24 16.41 8.14
C VAL A 17 8.37 15.78 9.52
N ARG A 18 8.15 16.52 10.60
CA ARG A 18 8.24 15.97 11.97
C ARG A 18 7.21 14.88 12.25
N ALA A 19 6.00 14.99 11.69
CA ALA A 19 4.98 13.96 11.78
C ALA A 19 5.44 12.62 11.17
N MET A 20 6.21 12.67 10.07
CA MET A 20 6.76 11.47 9.42
C MET A 20 7.72 10.67 10.30
N PHE A 21 8.33 11.31 11.30
CA PHE A 21 9.34 10.68 12.16
C PHE A 21 8.88 10.57 13.62
N TYR A 22 7.59 10.78 13.92
CA TYR A 22 7.08 10.80 15.30
C TYR A 22 7.72 11.88 16.20
N VAL A 23 8.17 13.01 15.62
CA VAL A 23 8.91 14.07 16.33
C VAL A 23 8.01 15.25 16.75
N LEU A 24 6.70 15.19 16.48
CA LEU A 24 5.73 16.17 16.99
C LEU A 24 5.52 15.98 18.50
N GLN A 25 5.40 17.09 19.22
CA GLN A 25 5.15 17.07 20.66
C GLN A 25 3.66 16.88 20.98
N PRO A 26 3.30 16.40 22.19
CA PRO A 26 1.91 16.27 22.60
C PRO A 26 1.11 17.57 22.46
N ASN A 27 1.67 18.71 22.86
CA ASN A 27 1.01 20.03 22.71
C ASN A 27 0.79 20.47 21.26
N GLU A 28 1.46 19.86 20.28
CA GLU A 28 1.32 20.16 18.85
C GLU A 28 0.36 19.20 18.13
N SER A 29 -0.02 18.10 18.78
CA SER A 29 -0.71 16.98 18.13
C SER A 29 -1.79 16.31 19.00
N SER A 30 -2.14 16.90 20.14
CA SER A 30 -3.32 16.54 20.93
C SER A 30 -4.48 17.47 20.60
N PHE A 31 -5.65 16.89 20.33
CA PHE A 31 -6.86 17.62 19.93
C PHE A 31 -8.06 17.17 20.76
N ALA A 32 -8.97 18.10 21.04
CA ALA A 32 -10.15 17.83 21.87
C ALA A 32 -11.19 16.98 21.11
N SER A 33 -11.31 17.22 19.82
CA SER A 33 -12.28 16.57 18.93
C SER A 33 -11.60 15.91 17.73
N LEU A 34 -12.31 15.00 17.06
CA LEU A 34 -11.79 14.30 15.88
C LEU A 34 -11.73 15.24 14.67
N GLU A 35 -12.65 16.18 14.58
CA GLU A 35 -12.77 17.17 13.51
C GLU A 35 -11.58 18.15 13.48
N GLU A 36 -10.96 18.37 14.63
CA GLU A 36 -9.74 19.16 14.77
C GLU A 36 -8.48 18.43 14.28
N VAL A 37 -8.51 17.09 14.21
CA VAL A 37 -7.34 16.28 13.84
C VAL A 37 -6.99 16.52 12.35
N PRO A 38 -5.79 17.04 12.06
CA PRO A 38 -5.33 17.18 10.69
C PRO A 38 -5.24 15.83 9.98
N ASP A 39 -5.57 15.79 8.69
CA ASP A 39 -5.19 14.69 7.81
C ASP A 39 -3.69 14.80 7.48
N TYR A 40 -2.85 14.31 8.40
CA TYR A 40 -1.40 14.30 8.28
C TYR A 40 -0.94 13.48 7.06
N VAL A 41 -1.65 12.39 6.73
CA VAL A 41 -1.29 11.49 5.63
C VAL A 41 -1.48 12.19 4.28
N ASN A 42 -2.65 12.79 4.06
CA ASN A 42 -2.90 13.54 2.84
C ASN A 42 -1.94 14.73 2.73
N LYS A 43 -1.74 15.48 3.82
CA LYS A 43 -0.81 16.62 3.85
C LYS A 43 0.65 16.22 3.57
N ALA A 44 1.09 15.02 3.99
CA ALA A 44 2.44 14.52 3.72
C ALA A 44 2.62 13.87 2.34
N THR A 45 1.54 13.61 1.59
CA THR A 45 1.61 12.92 0.29
C THR A 45 2.54 13.62 -0.72
N PRO A 46 2.56 14.96 -0.85
CA PRO A 46 3.55 15.65 -1.70
C PRO A 46 5.00 15.39 -1.26
N LEU A 47 5.27 15.30 0.05
CA LEU A 47 6.61 15.00 0.57
C LEU A 47 7.04 13.58 0.20
N PHE A 48 6.12 12.61 0.19
CA PHE A 48 6.42 11.24 -0.25
C PHE A 48 6.92 11.23 -1.70
N VAL A 49 6.25 11.95 -2.60
CA VAL A 49 6.67 12.06 -4.00
C VAL A 49 8.06 12.69 -4.11
N VAL A 50 8.32 13.77 -3.37
CA VAL A 50 9.63 14.43 -3.36
C VAL A 50 10.72 13.50 -2.84
N LEU A 51 10.48 12.77 -1.74
CA LEU A 51 11.44 11.84 -1.16
C LEU A 51 11.72 10.63 -2.06
N MET A 52 10.70 10.12 -2.76
CA MET A 52 10.88 9.07 -3.77
C MET A 52 11.74 9.55 -4.94
N LEU A 53 11.50 10.76 -5.44
CA LEU A 53 12.33 11.36 -6.50
C LEU A 53 13.76 11.62 -6.00
N LEU A 54 13.92 12.04 -4.74
CA LEU A 54 15.22 12.23 -4.13
C LEU A 54 15.98 10.91 -4.02
N GLU A 55 15.34 9.84 -3.54
CA GLU A 55 15.93 8.50 -3.52
C GLU A 55 16.33 8.03 -4.92
N PHE A 56 15.52 8.37 -5.94
CA PHE A 56 15.86 8.10 -7.33
C PHE A 56 17.18 8.78 -7.73
N VAL A 57 17.28 10.09 -7.49
CA VAL A 57 18.44 10.91 -7.84
C VAL A 57 19.69 10.47 -7.05
N VAL A 58 19.56 10.26 -5.74
CA VAL A 58 20.67 9.85 -4.88
C VAL A 58 21.22 8.49 -5.31
N SER A 59 20.35 7.52 -5.59
CA SER A 59 20.78 6.20 -6.05
C SER A 59 21.45 6.26 -7.42
N TRP A 60 20.95 7.09 -8.35
CA TRP A 60 21.56 7.26 -9.66
C TRP A 60 22.95 7.92 -9.57
N VAL A 61 23.09 8.98 -8.77
CA VAL A 61 24.34 9.73 -8.62
C VAL A 61 25.38 8.91 -7.85
N TRP A 62 25.00 8.29 -6.73
CA TRP A 62 25.94 7.66 -5.81
C TRP A 62 26.21 6.19 -6.14
N ARG A 63 25.18 5.43 -6.55
CA ARG A 63 25.33 3.99 -6.84
C ARG A 63 25.58 3.70 -8.30
N HIS A 64 25.50 4.72 -9.18
CA HIS A 64 25.54 4.58 -10.65
C HIS A 64 24.57 3.50 -11.17
N GLN A 65 23.48 3.28 -10.45
CA GLN A 65 22.43 2.32 -10.77
C GLN A 65 21.10 3.05 -10.83
N ALA A 66 20.30 2.79 -11.86
CA ALA A 66 18.92 3.22 -11.87
C ALA A 66 18.18 2.44 -10.75
N PRO A 67 17.53 3.12 -9.80
CA PRO A 67 16.88 2.46 -8.69
C PRO A 67 15.60 1.78 -9.16
N GLY A 68 15.54 0.48 -8.92
CA GLY A 68 14.38 -0.35 -9.26
C GLY A 68 14.14 -0.49 -10.76
N ARG A 69 13.33 -1.51 -11.11
CA ARG A 69 12.83 -1.69 -12.47
C ARG A 69 11.55 -0.87 -12.60
N ILE A 70 11.38 -0.13 -13.71
CA ILE A 70 10.17 0.67 -13.96
C ILE A 70 8.89 -0.16 -13.74
N ASN A 71 8.91 -1.42 -14.19
CA ASN A 71 7.78 -2.34 -14.05
C ASN A 71 7.45 -2.59 -12.56
N ASP A 72 8.45 -2.85 -11.73
CA ASP A 72 8.26 -3.05 -10.29
C ASP A 72 7.79 -1.78 -9.60
N SER A 73 8.36 -0.61 -9.97
CA SER A 73 7.98 0.67 -9.38
C SER A 73 6.52 1.00 -9.68
N ILE A 74 6.10 0.85 -10.94
CA ILE A 74 4.70 1.06 -11.35
C ILE A 74 3.79 0.06 -10.64
N THR A 75 4.12 -1.24 -10.61
CA THR A 75 3.28 -2.25 -9.96
C THR A 75 3.18 -2.05 -8.45
N SER A 76 4.27 -1.68 -7.78
CA SER A 76 4.29 -1.43 -6.34
C SER A 76 3.46 -0.19 -5.97
N LEU A 77 3.61 0.90 -6.73
CA LEU A 77 2.75 2.09 -6.58
C LEU A 77 1.29 1.79 -6.90
N SER A 78 1.02 0.94 -7.91
CA SER A 78 -0.33 0.48 -8.25
C SER A 78 -0.98 -0.27 -7.08
N ALA A 79 -0.21 -1.13 -6.39
CA ALA A 79 -0.68 -1.81 -5.18
C ALA A 79 -1.02 -0.82 -4.07
N GLY A 80 -0.16 0.19 -3.86
CA GLY A 80 -0.42 1.32 -2.95
C GLY A 80 -1.74 2.03 -3.28
N VAL A 81 -1.94 2.45 -4.54
CA VAL A 81 -3.19 3.07 -5.00
C VAL A 81 -4.40 2.18 -4.71
N LEU A 82 -4.35 0.91 -5.13
CA LEU A 82 -5.45 -0.04 -4.93
C LEU A 82 -5.80 -0.25 -3.45
N SER A 83 -4.80 -0.27 -2.57
CA SER A 83 -5.01 -0.45 -1.12
C SER A 83 -5.79 0.70 -0.48
N ARG A 84 -5.75 1.91 -1.07
CA ARG A 84 -6.39 3.13 -0.56
C ARG A 84 -7.80 3.36 -1.09
N LEU A 85 -8.14 2.85 -2.30
CA LEU A 85 -9.45 3.05 -2.91
C LEU A 85 -10.65 2.64 -2.02
N PRO A 86 -10.59 1.56 -1.21
CA PRO A 86 -11.71 1.19 -0.33
C PRO A 86 -12.07 2.25 0.72
N ASP A 87 -11.11 3.09 1.11
CA ASP A 87 -11.33 4.15 2.10
C ASP A 87 -12.09 5.36 1.52
N VAL A 88 -12.14 5.47 0.20
CA VAL A 88 -12.96 6.48 -0.49
C VAL A 88 -14.45 6.10 -0.46
N VAL A 89 -14.74 4.79 -0.52
CA VAL A 89 -16.12 4.27 -0.52
C VAL A 89 -16.66 4.07 0.90
N SER A 90 -15.78 3.67 1.83
CA SER A 90 -16.14 3.44 3.24
C SER A 90 -15.38 4.41 4.14
N ARG A 91 -16.11 5.26 4.90
CA ARG A 91 -15.53 5.90 6.09
C ARG A 91 -14.88 4.78 6.91
N SER A 92 -13.63 4.97 7.31
CA SER A 92 -12.81 3.87 7.83
C SER A 92 -13.57 3.13 8.94
N LEU A 93 -14.01 1.90 8.64
CA LEU A 93 -14.72 1.02 9.56
C LEU A 93 -13.96 0.93 10.90
N GLU A 94 -12.64 0.96 10.84
CA GLU A 94 -11.76 1.00 12.00
C GLU A 94 -12.10 2.13 12.97
N LEU A 95 -12.13 3.37 12.48
CA LEU A 95 -12.38 4.54 13.32
C LEU A 95 -13.86 4.61 13.75
N THR A 96 -14.79 4.26 12.87
CA THR A 96 -16.22 4.21 13.21
C THR A 96 -16.51 3.20 14.32
N THR A 97 -15.96 1.99 14.26
CA THR A 97 -16.14 1.00 15.33
C THR A 97 -15.43 1.43 16.61
N TYR A 98 -14.25 2.05 16.53
CA TYR A 98 -13.57 2.60 17.70
C TYR A 98 -14.41 3.66 18.42
N ILE A 99 -14.98 4.62 17.68
CA ILE A 99 -15.89 5.65 18.21
C ILE A 99 -17.13 5.00 18.83
N TYR A 100 -17.73 4.02 18.14
CA TYR A 100 -18.88 3.31 18.68
C TYR A 100 -18.58 2.66 20.04
N VAL A 101 -17.41 2.02 20.18
CA VAL A 101 -17.01 1.43 21.46
C VAL A 101 -16.74 2.51 22.51
N TRP A 102 -16.07 3.60 22.15
CA TRP A 102 -15.81 4.74 23.01
C TRP A 102 -17.11 5.37 23.56
N ASP A 103 -18.08 5.61 22.69
CA ASP A 103 -19.32 6.30 23.06
C ASP A 103 -20.23 5.44 23.94
N ASN A 104 -20.21 4.12 23.77
CA ASN A 104 -21.16 3.20 24.41
C ASN A 104 -20.55 2.37 25.56
N TYR A 105 -19.23 2.13 25.58
CA TYR A 105 -18.60 1.16 26.47
C TYR A 105 -17.33 1.66 27.20
N ARG A 106 -16.93 2.93 27.04
CA ARG A 106 -15.75 3.45 27.76
C ARG A 106 -15.93 3.32 29.29
N LEU A 107 -14.87 2.91 29.97
CA LEU A 107 -14.87 2.71 31.41
C LEU A 107 -14.51 4.00 32.16
N PHE A 108 -13.53 4.74 31.63
CA PHE A 108 -13.13 6.07 32.10
C PHE A 108 -12.50 6.83 30.94
N GLU A 109 -12.20 8.11 31.13
CA GLU A 109 -11.64 8.97 30.08
C GLU A 109 -10.28 9.50 30.54
N LEU A 110 -9.24 9.16 29.78
CA LEU A 110 -7.96 9.84 29.89
C LEU A 110 -8.02 11.18 29.17
N LEU A 111 -7.44 12.21 29.79
CA LEU A 111 -7.44 13.57 29.25
C LEU A 111 -6.73 13.62 27.89
N TRP A 112 -7.38 14.21 26.88
CA TRP A 112 -6.85 14.30 25.51
C TRP A 112 -5.59 15.16 25.39
N ASP A 113 -5.44 16.16 26.27
CA ASP A 113 -4.32 17.11 26.35
C ASP A 113 -3.19 16.65 27.28
N SER A 114 -3.31 15.47 27.89
CA SER A 114 -2.28 14.92 28.76
C SER A 114 -1.14 14.29 27.94
N PRO A 115 0.13 14.68 28.19
CA PRO A 115 1.28 14.02 27.59
C PRO A 115 1.33 12.51 27.84
N TRP A 116 0.81 12.05 28.99
CA TRP A 116 0.76 10.62 29.30
C TRP A 116 -0.22 9.88 28.40
N THR A 117 -1.40 10.45 28.15
CA THR A 117 -2.37 9.87 27.20
C THR A 117 -1.74 9.76 25.81
N TRP A 118 -0.99 10.76 25.39
CA TRP A 118 -0.25 10.76 24.12
C TRP A 118 0.77 9.60 24.05
N TYR A 119 1.69 9.49 25.03
CA TYR A 119 2.70 8.43 25.01
C TYR A 119 2.12 7.02 25.18
N LEU A 120 1.08 6.86 26.00
CA LEU A 120 0.37 5.60 26.14
C LEU A 120 -0.33 5.21 24.84
N THR A 121 -0.93 6.17 24.13
CA THR A 121 -1.55 5.92 22.82
C THR A 121 -0.50 5.55 21.78
N PHE A 122 0.66 6.22 21.77
CA PHE A 122 1.79 5.83 20.91
C PHE A 122 2.17 4.37 21.12
N LEU A 123 2.46 3.97 22.36
CA LEU A 123 2.86 2.61 22.69
C LEU A 123 1.77 1.60 22.36
N GLY A 124 0.51 1.92 22.67
CA GLY A 124 -0.64 1.06 22.41
C GLY A 124 -0.91 0.87 20.92
N VAL A 125 -0.83 1.94 20.12
CA VAL A 125 -0.98 1.86 18.65
C VAL A 125 0.17 1.07 18.04
N ASP A 126 1.41 1.32 18.45
CA ASP A 126 2.58 0.62 17.90
C ASP A 126 2.58 -0.88 18.28
N PHE A 127 2.19 -1.21 19.51
CA PHE A 127 1.98 -2.58 19.96
C PHE A 127 0.84 -3.28 19.20
N GLY A 128 -0.29 -2.59 19.01
CA GLY A 128 -1.42 -3.10 18.25
C GLY A 128 -1.04 -3.34 16.78
N TYR A 129 -0.21 -2.45 16.21
CA TYR A 129 0.36 -2.64 14.88
C TYR A 129 1.23 -3.89 14.82
N TYR A 130 2.17 -4.07 15.75
CA TYR A 130 3.05 -5.25 15.79
C TYR A 130 2.25 -6.56 15.75
N TRP A 131 1.24 -6.70 16.61
CA TRP A 131 0.45 -7.94 16.67
C TRP A 131 -0.44 -8.14 15.45
N PHE A 132 -1.04 -7.07 14.93
CA PHE A 132 -1.78 -7.14 13.69
C PHE A 132 -0.88 -7.55 12.53
N HIS A 133 0.31 -6.95 12.43
CA HIS A 133 1.27 -7.20 11.37
C HIS A 133 1.79 -8.64 11.43
N ARG A 134 2.16 -9.12 12.62
CA ARG A 134 2.50 -10.51 12.87
C ARG A 134 1.37 -11.47 12.50
N MET A 135 0.13 -11.16 12.91
CA MET A 135 -1.03 -11.99 12.55
C MET A 135 -1.25 -12.05 11.03
N ALA A 136 -1.14 -10.91 10.35
CA ALA A 136 -1.31 -10.80 8.91
C ALA A 136 -0.28 -11.65 8.14
N HIS A 137 0.96 -11.73 8.65
CA HIS A 137 2.03 -12.53 8.06
C HIS A 137 2.03 -14.00 8.50
N GLU A 138 1.73 -14.34 9.75
CA GLU A 138 1.85 -15.74 10.19
C GLU A 138 0.55 -16.56 10.04
N PHE A 139 -0.63 -15.93 10.14
CA PHE A 139 -1.91 -16.65 10.15
C PHE A 139 -2.64 -16.52 8.83
N LEU A 140 -2.75 -15.29 8.37
CA LEU A 140 -3.57 -14.97 7.21
C LEU A 140 -2.75 -15.02 5.91
N GLN A 141 -1.43 -14.80 5.97
CA GLN A 141 -0.55 -14.46 4.83
C GLN A 141 -1.27 -13.61 3.78
N LEU A 142 -2.15 -12.74 4.26
CA LEU A 142 -2.89 -11.80 3.45
C LEU A 142 -1.95 -10.62 3.28
N LYS A 143 -1.01 -10.75 2.35
CA LYS A 143 -0.44 -9.56 1.73
C LYS A 143 -1.64 -8.76 1.22
N GLN A 144 -1.94 -7.65 1.88
CA GLN A 144 -2.85 -6.55 1.51
C GLN A 144 -4.26 -6.82 0.90
N HIS A 145 -4.81 -8.03 0.79
CA HIS A 145 -5.88 -8.27 -0.23
C HIS A 145 -7.24 -8.84 0.19
N THR A 146 -7.50 -9.10 1.47
CA THR A 146 -8.91 -9.25 1.91
C THR A 146 -9.27 -8.23 2.97
N PHE A 147 -9.74 -7.08 2.48
CA PHE A 147 -10.47 -6.06 3.24
C PHE A 147 -11.46 -6.66 4.25
N LEU A 148 -12.16 -7.73 3.83
CA LEU A 148 -13.18 -8.44 4.62
C LEU A 148 -12.64 -9.12 5.89
N CYS A 149 -11.36 -9.48 5.94
CA CYS A 149 -10.77 -10.17 7.10
C CYS A 149 -9.77 -9.28 7.86
N LEU A 150 -9.04 -8.41 7.14
CA LEU A 150 -8.02 -7.55 7.73
C LEU A 150 -8.59 -6.44 8.62
N LYS A 151 -9.69 -5.78 8.23
CA LYS A 151 -10.26 -4.69 9.04
C LYS A 151 -10.80 -5.17 10.40
N PRO A 152 -11.59 -6.27 10.47
CA PRO A 152 -12.01 -6.82 11.76
C PRO A 152 -10.84 -7.35 12.61
N ALA A 153 -9.87 -8.03 12.00
CA ALA A 153 -8.70 -8.55 12.73
C ALA A 153 -7.84 -7.42 13.32
N LYS A 154 -7.66 -6.32 12.57
CA LYS A 154 -6.98 -5.11 13.03
C LYS A 154 -7.67 -4.54 14.28
N GLN A 155 -9.00 -4.43 14.25
CA GLN A 155 -9.79 -3.85 15.34
C GLN A 155 -9.60 -4.57 16.68
N VAL A 156 -9.41 -5.89 16.69
CA VAL A 156 -9.19 -6.66 17.94
C VAL A 156 -8.04 -6.10 18.77
N PHE A 157 -7.00 -5.57 18.12
CA PHE A 157 -5.82 -5.04 18.79
C PHE A 157 -5.96 -3.60 19.27
N TYR A 158 -6.83 -2.80 18.64
CA TYR A 158 -6.99 -1.39 18.98
C TYR A 158 -8.22 -1.11 19.85
N LEU A 159 -9.30 -1.90 19.73
CA LEU A 159 -10.54 -1.69 20.48
C LEU A 159 -10.39 -1.68 22.00
N PRO A 160 -9.49 -2.45 22.63
CA PRO A 160 -9.27 -2.33 24.07
C PRO A 160 -8.90 -0.91 24.51
N MET A 161 -8.20 -0.12 23.67
CA MET A 161 -7.87 1.27 23.98
C MET A 161 -9.10 2.18 23.97
N ALA A 162 -10.15 1.86 23.21
CA ALA A 162 -11.39 2.64 23.18
C ALA A 162 -12.13 2.62 24.53
N LEU A 163 -11.68 1.80 25.49
CA LEU A 163 -12.22 1.82 26.84
C LEU A 163 -11.71 3.00 27.68
N PHE A 164 -10.63 3.67 27.26
CA PHE A 164 -9.97 4.73 28.04
C PHE A 164 -9.20 5.82 27.25
N ILE A 165 -8.85 5.60 25.99
CA ILE A 165 -8.17 6.57 25.11
C ILE A 165 -9.15 7.30 24.17
N PRO A 166 -9.19 8.65 24.20
CA PRO A 166 -10.04 9.44 23.30
C PRO A 166 -9.79 9.17 21.80
N PRO A 167 -10.84 9.15 20.95
CA PRO A 167 -10.71 8.89 19.52
C PRO A 167 -9.80 9.86 18.77
N SER A 168 -9.73 11.13 19.19
CA SER A 168 -8.87 12.14 18.56
C SER A 168 -7.38 11.78 18.69
N VAL A 169 -6.93 11.41 19.90
CA VAL A 169 -5.55 10.98 20.17
C VAL A 169 -5.25 9.69 19.43
N TYR A 170 -6.17 8.72 19.45
CA TYR A 170 -6.04 7.48 18.68
C TYR A 170 -5.85 7.74 17.17
N ALA A 171 -6.66 8.61 16.57
CA ALA A 171 -6.59 8.95 15.16
C ALA A 171 -5.26 9.61 14.77
N VAL A 172 -4.67 10.43 15.64
CA VAL A 172 -3.33 11.03 15.43
C VAL A 172 -2.26 9.94 15.36
N HIS A 173 -2.24 9.03 16.34
CA HIS A 173 -1.21 8.00 16.39
C HIS A 173 -1.35 6.94 15.28
N LEU A 174 -2.57 6.64 14.82
CA LEU A 174 -2.74 5.81 13.61
C LEU A 174 -2.05 6.42 12.39
N GLN A 175 -2.19 7.74 12.21
CA GLN A 175 -1.56 8.45 11.09
C GLN A 175 -0.04 8.50 11.25
N PHE A 176 0.48 8.83 12.44
CA PHE A 176 1.92 8.87 12.66
C PHE A 176 2.58 7.49 12.47
N ASN A 177 1.95 6.41 12.93
CA ASN A 177 2.43 5.05 12.71
C ASN A 177 2.48 4.69 11.21
N LEU A 178 1.45 5.08 10.44
CA LEU A 178 1.45 4.90 8.99
C LEU A 178 2.53 5.74 8.30
N LEU A 179 2.69 7.00 8.69
CA LEU A 179 3.70 7.91 8.11
C LEU A 179 5.12 7.44 8.39
N TYR A 180 5.41 6.96 9.61
CA TYR A 180 6.73 6.44 9.98
C TYR A 180 7.14 5.26 9.11
N GLN A 181 6.20 4.39 8.75
CA GLN A 181 6.48 3.24 7.92
C GLN A 181 6.93 3.61 6.50
N PHE A 182 6.70 4.83 6.01
CA PHE A 182 7.14 5.22 4.68
C PHE A 182 8.67 5.16 4.54
N TRP A 183 9.40 5.86 5.43
CA TRP A 183 10.84 6.09 5.24
C TRP A 183 11.69 4.83 5.51
N ILE A 184 11.19 3.88 6.31
CA ILE A 184 11.88 2.61 6.56
C ILE A 184 11.95 1.72 5.30
N HIS A 185 11.31 2.08 4.18
CA HIS A 185 11.45 1.33 2.91
C HIS A 185 12.67 1.75 2.08
N THR A 186 13.41 2.78 2.48
CA THR A 186 14.56 3.25 1.70
C THR A 186 15.70 2.21 1.65
N GLU A 187 16.33 2.06 0.50
CA GLU A 187 17.55 1.27 0.39
C GLU A 187 18.83 2.09 0.57
N VAL A 188 18.70 3.42 0.62
CA VAL A 188 19.85 4.34 0.69
C VAL A 188 20.52 4.29 2.07
N VAL A 189 19.72 4.14 3.13
CA VAL A 189 20.20 4.11 4.51
C VAL A 189 20.51 2.67 4.93
N ASN A 190 21.79 2.37 5.15
CA ASN A 190 22.23 1.03 5.50
C ASN A 190 21.97 0.70 6.97
N THR A 191 22.42 1.54 7.91
CA THR A 191 22.23 1.34 9.35
C THR A 191 22.11 2.68 10.07
N LEU A 192 21.38 2.70 11.20
CA LEU A 192 21.33 3.82 12.14
C LEU A 192 22.12 3.56 13.45
N GLY A 193 22.93 2.50 13.48
CA GLY A 193 23.76 2.16 14.63
C GLY A 193 22.91 1.92 15.88
N PRO A 194 23.25 2.49 17.07
CA PRO A 194 22.57 2.19 18.33
C PRO A 194 21.05 2.45 18.35
N LEU A 195 20.54 3.33 17.46
CA LEU A 195 19.10 3.58 17.37
C LEU A 195 18.30 2.32 16.98
N GLU A 196 18.95 1.36 16.31
CA GLU A 196 18.38 0.07 15.91
C GLU A 196 18.08 -0.86 17.09
N LEU A 197 18.49 -0.50 18.31
CA LEU A 197 18.07 -1.22 19.50
C LEU A 197 16.60 -0.95 19.83
N ILE A 198 16.08 0.22 19.46
CA ILE A 198 14.75 0.71 19.86
C ILE A 198 13.85 0.94 18.66
N LEU A 199 14.36 1.58 17.60
CA LEU A 199 13.60 1.97 16.43
C LEU A 199 13.60 0.86 15.38
N ASN A 200 12.46 0.69 14.72
CA ASN A 200 12.43 0.01 13.44
C ASN A 200 13.10 0.91 12.39
N THR A 201 13.98 0.33 11.58
CA THR A 201 14.86 1.07 10.66
C THR A 201 14.83 0.42 9.28
N PRO A 202 15.39 1.07 8.25
CA PRO A 202 15.49 0.49 6.93
C PRO A 202 16.15 -0.88 6.91
N SER A 203 17.18 -1.11 7.72
CA SER A 203 17.83 -2.43 7.81
C SER A 203 16.89 -3.54 8.27
N HIS A 204 16.19 -3.31 9.39
CA HIS A 204 15.22 -4.28 9.90
C HIS A 204 14.08 -4.54 8.91
N HIS A 205 13.62 -3.49 8.23
CA HIS A 205 12.51 -3.56 7.30
C HIS A 205 12.88 -4.21 5.96
N ARG A 206 14.14 -4.06 5.51
CA ARG A 206 14.66 -4.86 4.39
C ARG A 206 14.56 -6.35 4.71
N VAL A 207 15.03 -6.75 5.89
CA VAL A 207 14.90 -8.16 6.33
C VAL A 207 13.43 -8.59 6.33
N HIS A 208 12.52 -7.77 6.84
CA HIS A 208 11.08 -8.09 6.81
C HIS A 208 10.54 -8.36 5.40
N HIS A 209 10.96 -7.58 4.39
CA HIS A 209 10.58 -7.78 2.98
C HIS A 209 11.42 -8.82 2.24
N GLY A 210 12.43 -9.37 2.91
CA GLY A 210 13.33 -10.38 2.37
C GLY A 210 12.66 -11.74 2.20
N ARG A 211 13.04 -12.45 1.15
CA ARG A 211 12.67 -13.86 0.92
C ARG A 211 13.81 -14.82 1.24
N ASN A 212 14.93 -14.34 1.78
CA ASN A 212 15.99 -15.21 2.29
C ASN A 212 15.42 -16.08 3.42
N PRO A 213 15.87 -17.33 3.61
CA PRO A 213 15.33 -18.19 4.65
C PRO A 213 15.35 -17.56 6.06
N TYR A 214 16.39 -16.79 6.40
CA TYR A 214 16.51 -16.10 7.69
C TYR A 214 15.55 -14.91 7.85
N CYS A 215 15.02 -14.38 6.74
CA CYS A 215 14.12 -13.22 6.71
C CYS A 215 12.65 -13.59 6.95
N ILE A 216 12.29 -14.87 6.79
CA ILE A 216 10.89 -15.30 6.82
C ILE A 216 10.32 -15.15 8.23
N ASP A 217 9.17 -14.47 8.30
CA ASP A 217 8.41 -14.26 9.53
C ASP A 217 9.23 -13.57 10.64
N LYS A 218 9.90 -12.47 10.26
CA LYS A 218 10.72 -11.63 11.15
C LYS A 218 10.37 -10.14 11.04
N ASN A 219 10.75 -9.40 12.09
CA ASN A 219 10.76 -7.94 12.16
C ASN A 219 9.40 -7.29 11.80
N TYR A 220 8.38 -7.52 12.62
CA TYR A 220 7.01 -7.01 12.42
C TYR A 220 6.77 -5.60 13.00
N GLY A 221 7.73 -5.01 13.70
CA GLY A 221 7.59 -3.69 14.33
C GLY A 221 7.17 -2.59 13.36
N GLY A 222 6.36 -1.65 13.84
CA GLY A 222 5.98 -0.47 13.06
C GLY A 222 7.05 0.61 13.21
N THR A 223 6.94 1.36 14.30
CA THR A 223 7.92 2.38 14.71
C THR A 223 8.99 1.79 15.62
N LEU A 224 8.62 0.92 16.57
CA LEU A 224 9.55 0.34 17.53
C LEU A 224 9.88 -1.11 17.17
N ILE A 225 11.17 -1.45 17.17
CA ILE A 225 11.66 -2.84 16.99
C ILE A 225 11.67 -3.62 18.31
N ILE A 226 11.42 -2.94 19.43
CA ILE A 226 11.45 -3.55 20.77
C ILE A 226 10.48 -4.73 20.89
N TRP A 227 9.35 -4.68 20.20
CA TRP A 227 8.34 -5.75 20.24
C TRP A 227 8.90 -7.03 19.64
N ASP A 228 9.61 -6.95 18.52
CA ASP A 228 10.27 -8.11 17.92
C ASP A 228 11.33 -8.72 18.83
N ARG A 229 12.03 -7.89 19.60
CA ARG A 229 13.02 -8.36 20.58
C ARG A 229 12.34 -9.05 21.76
N ILE A 230 11.27 -8.46 22.29
CA ILE A 230 10.50 -9.00 23.43
C ILE A 230 9.85 -10.34 23.06
N PHE A 231 9.30 -10.44 21.84
CA PHE A 231 8.53 -11.60 21.41
C PHE A 231 9.31 -12.59 20.53
N GLY A 232 10.63 -12.39 20.36
CA GLY A 232 11.54 -13.33 19.72
C GLY A 232 11.41 -13.43 18.19
N THR A 233 10.91 -12.39 17.53
CA THR A 233 10.80 -12.30 16.06
C THR A 233 11.86 -11.39 15.44
N PHE A 234 12.75 -10.82 16.25
CA PHE A 234 13.84 -9.99 15.78
C PHE A 234 14.92 -10.79 15.08
N VAL A 235 15.41 -10.28 13.95
CA VAL A 235 16.67 -10.69 13.33
C VAL A 235 17.36 -9.46 12.74
N ALA A 236 18.68 -9.39 12.88
CA ALA A 236 19.48 -8.36 12.24
C ALA A 236 19.68 -8.68 10.75
N GLU A 237 19.90 -7.67 9.93
CA GLU A 237 20.36 -7.86 8.54
C GLU A 237 21.78 -8.41 8.55
N ASP A 238 22.00 -9.49 7.80
CA ASP A 238 23.30 -10.18 7.73
C ASP A 238 23.72 -10.31 6.25
N ASP A 239 23.18 -11.30 5.55
CA ASP A 239 23.37 -11.47 4.12
C ASP A 239 22.56 -10.47 3.30
N LYS A 240 23.03 -10.23 2.06
CA LYS A 240 22.28 -9.44 1.07
C LYS A 240 20.83 -9.93 0.96
N VAL A 241 19.92 -9.04 1.30
CA VAL A 241 18.48 -9.28 1.22
C VAL A 241 18.06 -9.34 -0.24
N ILE A 242 17.36 -10.42 -0.60
CA ILE A 242 16.66 -10.55 -1.87
C ILE A 242 15.18 -10.36 -1.58
N TYR A 243 14.55 -9.43 -2.28
CA TYR A 243 13.14 -9.11 -2.07
C TYR A 243 12.17 -10.02 -2.82
N GLY A 244 10.95 -10.05 -2.34
CA GLY A 244 9.79 -10.59 -3.06
C GLY A 244 9.13 -11.75 -2.33
N LEU A 245 8.49 -12.62 -3.10
CA LEU A 245 7.83 -13.82 -2.59
C LEU A 245 8.80 -15.00 -2.65
N THR A 246 8.71 -15.90 -1.67
CA THR A 246 9.39 -17.21 -1.68
C THR A 246 9.07 -17.99 -2.96
N HIS A 247 7.82 -17.87 -3.44
CA HIS A 247 7.38 -18.31 -4.75
C HIS A 247 7.04 -17.10 -5.65
N PRO A 248 7.95 -16.71 -6.57
CA PRO A 248 7.77 -15.53 -7.42
C PRO A 248 6.50 -15.59 -8.27
N ILE A 249 5.82 -14.44 -8.37
CA ILE A 249 4.74 -14.23 -9.31
C ILE A 249 5.29 -13.47 -10.53
N ASN A 250 5.20 -14.09 -11.70
CA ASN A 250 5.73 -13.53 -12.95
C ASN A 250 4.63 -12.70 -13.65
N THR A 251 4.14 -11.66 -12.98
CA THR A 251 3.04 -10.82 -13.46
C THR A 251 3.07 -9.43 -12.82
N PHE A 252 2.72 -8.41 -13.60
CA PHE A 252 2.48 -7.02 -13.19
C PHE A 252 1.00 -6.66 -13.17
N GLU A 253 0.12 -7.61 -13.53
CA GLU A 253 -1.32 -7.41 -13.48
C GLU A 253 -1.80 -7.22 -12.03
N PRO A 254 -2.43 -6.08 -11.70
CA PRO A 254 -2.78 -5.77 -10.33
C PRO A 254 -3.68 -6.81 -9.66
N PHE A 255 -4.72 -7.31 -10.33
CA PHE A 255 -5.62 -8.30 -9.73
C PHE A 255 -4.94 -9.62 -9.45
N LYS A 256 -4.12 -10.12 -10.37
CA LYS A 256 -3.39 -11.38 -10.16
C LYS A 256 -2.35 -11.22 -9.05
N VAL A 257 -1.64 -10.09 -9.00
CA VAL A 257 -0.74 -9.76 -7.90
C VAL A 257 -1.50 -9.81 -6.57
N GLN A 258 -2.70 -9.22 -6.53
CA GLN A 258 -3.49 -9.14 -5.29
C GLN A 258 -4.15 -10.46 -4.89
N LEU A 259 -4.68 -11.23 -5.84
CA LEU A 259 -5.57 -12.36 -5.58
C LEU A 259 -4.90 -13.73 -5.71
N CYS A 260 -3.65 -13.80 -6.19
CA CYS A 260 -2.95 -15.07 -6.39
C CYS A 260 -2.88 -15.92 -5.11
N HIS A 261 -2.62 -15.29 -3.96
CA HIS A 261 -2.54 -15.98 -2.68
C HIS A 261 -3.91 -16.50 -2.23
N LEU A 262 -4.99 -15.74 -2.46
CA LEU A 262 -6.34 -16.21 -2.15
C LEU A 262 -6.72 -17.42 -3.01
N ALA A 263 -6.37 -17.39 -4.30
CA ALA A 263 -6.57 -18.53 -5.19
C ALA A 263 -5.78 -19.76 -4.72
N TYR A 264 -4.56 -19.58 -4.20
CA TYR A 264 -3.75 -20.65 -3.61
C TYR A 264 -4.38 -21.23 -2.32
N ILE A 265 -4.84 -20.37 -1.40
CA ILE A 265 -5.56 -20.83 -0.19
C ILE A 265 -6.81 -21.61 -0.60
N TRP A 266 -7.59 -21.09 -1.56
CA TRP A 266 -8.82 -21.71 -2.03
C TRP A 266 -8.57 -23.09 -2.63
N SER A 267 -7.59 -23.22 -3.54
CA SER A 267 -7.26 -24.52 -4.13
C SER A 267 -6.74 -25.51 -3.08
N THR A 268 -5.88 -25.05 -2.16
CA THR A 268 -5.34 -25.88 -1.07
C THR A 268 -6.43 -26.34 -0.11
N PHE A 269 -7.38 -25.47 0.21
CA PHE A 269 -8.54 -25.79 1.05
C PHE A 269 -9.38 -26.92 0.44
N TRP A 270 -9.63 -26.89 -0.87
CA TRP A 270 -10.40 -27.95 -1.54
C TRP A 270 -9.63 -29.25 -1.71
N ALA A 271 -8.30 -29.17 -1.92
CA ALA A 271 -7.44 -30.34 -2.04
C ALA A 271 -7.16 -31.05 -0.71
N THR A 272 -7.23 -30.33 0.41
CA THR A 272 -6.88 -30.87 1.73
C THR A 272 -8.01 -31.73 2.31
N PRO A 273 -7.75 -33.01 2.67
CA PRO A 273 -8.77 -33.89 3.22
C PRO A 273 -9.03 -33.60 4.71
N GLY A 274 -10.29 -33.76 5.13
CA GLY A 274 -10.72 -33.63 6.52
C GLY A 274 -11.09 -32.19 6.94
N PHE A 275 -12.22 -32.04 7.63
CA PHE A 275 -12.77 -30.72 8.00
C PHE A 275 -11.82 -29.87 8.85
N SER A 276 -11.18 -30.46 9.85
CA SER A 276 -10.21 -29.76 10.72
C SER A 276 -8.98 -29.28 9.96
N ASN A 277 -8.49 -30.09 9.01
CA ASN A 277 -7.36 -29.70 8.17
C ASN A 277 -7.74 -28.58 7.21
N LYS A 278 -8.95 -28.61 6.64
CA LYS A 278 -9.47 -27.51 5.82
C LYS A 278 -9.51 -26.18 6.57
N LEU A 279 -10.00 -26.17 7.80
CA LEU A 279 -9.93 -24.97 8.65
C LEU A 279 -8.48 -24.56 8.95
N SER A 280 -7.60 -25.55 9.18
CA SER A 280 -6.18 -25.28 9.40
C SER A 280 -5.49 -24.61 8.21
N VAL A 281 -5.87 -24.91 6.96
CA VAL A 281 -5.36 -24.18 5.77
C VAL A 281 -5.65 -22.68 5.84
N ILE A 282 -6.81 -22.29 6.40
CA ILE A 282 -7.20 -20.88 6.51
C ILE A 282 -6.46 -20.18 7.65
N PHE A 283 -6.28 -20.86 8.79
CA PHE A 283 -5.78 -20.23 10.02
C PHE A 283 -4.29 -20.45 10.32
N LYS A 284 -3.65 -21.44 9.72
CA LYS A 284 -2.24 -21.77 10.01
C LYS A 284 -1.26 -21.26 8.96
N GLY A 285 -1.74 -20.62 7.90
CA GLY A 285 -0.90 -20.09 6.83
C GLY A 285 -0.45 -21.14 5.80
N PRO A 286 0.16 -20.70 4.69
CA PRO A 286 0.51 -21.54 3.54
C PRO A 286 1.71 -22.47 3.76
N GLY A 287 2.55 -22.22 4.77
CA GLY A 287 3.60 -23.17 5.16
C GLY A 287 3.03 -24.44 5.79
N TRP A 288 1.80 -24.39 6.31
CA TRP A 288 1.18 -25.52 6.99
C TRP A 288 0.64 -26.59 6.02
N GLY A 289 0.73 -27.84 6.44
CA GLY A 289 0.03 -28.97 5.84
C GLY A 289 -0.21 -30.08 6.88
N PRO A 290 -1.02 -31.10 6.58
CA PRO A 290 -1.23 -32.22 7.49
C PRO A 290 0.11 -32.87 7.91
N GLY A 291 0.38 -32.92 9.22
CA GLY A 291 1.63 -33.44 9.79
C GLY A 291 2.80 -32.44 9.86
N LYS A 292 2.66 -31.22 9.31
CA LYS A 292 3.69 -30.17 9.40
C LYS A 292 3.48 -29.23 10.58
N PRO A 293 4.55 -28.58 11.09
CA PRO A 293 4.43 -27.46 12.02
C PRO A 293 3.59 -26.32 11.44
N ARG A 294 3.05 -25.45 12.31
CA ARG A 294 2.18 -24.33 11.91
C ARG A 294 2.85 -23.42 10.89
N LEU A 295 4.10 -23.00 11.13
CA LEU A 295 4.82 -22.11 10.23
C LEU A 295 5.47 -22.83 9.04
N GLY A 296 5.14 -24.11 8.84
CA GLY A 296 5.80 -24.95 7.85
C GLY A 296 7.21 -25.36 8.25
N LEU A 297 7.96 -25.80 7.25
CA LEU A 297 9.33 -26.30 7.39
C LEU A 297 10.27 -25.32 6.68
N PRO A 298 11.25 -24.71 7.38
CA PRO A 298 12.20 -23.80 6.75
C PRO A 298 12.97 -24.42 5.58
N GLU A 299 13.17 -25.74 5.60
CA GLU A 299 13.85 -26.50 4.57
C GLU A 299 13.08 -26.54 3.23
N GLU A 300 11.77 -26.24 3.25
CA GLU A 300 10.94 -26.15 2.05
C GLU A 300 11.01 -24.77 1.38
N ILE A 301 11.58 -23.78 2.06
CA ILE A 301 11.77 -22.45 1.49
C ILE A 301 12.83 -22.55 0.39
N PRO A 302 12.55 -22.08 -0.85
CA PRO A 302 13.52 -22.14 -1.93
C PRO A 302 14.84 -21.45 -1.57
N VAL A 303 15.94 -22.20 -1.67
CA VAL A 303 17.29 -21.70 -1.42
C VAL A 303 17.63 -20.60 -2.42
N ILE A 304 18.21 -19.52 -1.91
CA ILE A 304 18.69 -18.41 -2.74
C ILE A 304 20.10 -18.76 -3.24
N THR A 305 20.25 -18.78 -4.56
CA THR A 305 21.48 -19.15 -5.25
C THR A 305 22.26 -17.93 -5.76
N GLY A 306 21.64 -16.74 -5.75
CA GLY A 306 22.17 -15.51 -6.34
C GLY A 306 22.08 -15.49 -7.87
N LYS A 307 21.52 -16.54 -8.49
CA LYS A 307 21.30 -16.68 -9.94
C LYS A 307 19.85 -16.45 -10.34
N GLU A 308 18.99 -16.09 -9.39
CA GLU A 308 17.59 -15.80 -9.64
C GLU A 308 17.47 -14.64 -10.62
N VAL A 309 16.78 -14.86 -11.75
CA VAL A 309 16.52 -13.82 -12.73
C VAL A 309 15.15 -13.21 -12.45
N PRO A 310 15.07 -11.93 -12.07
CA PRO A 310 13.79 -11.27 -11.82
C PRO A 310 12.96 -11.21 -13.10
N PHE A 311 11.64 -11.42 -13.00
CA PHE A 311 10.73 -11.31 -14.13
C PHE A 311 10.72 -9.88 -14.67
N ASN A 312 11.40 -9.63 -15.80
CA ASN A 312 11.56 -8.29 -16.38
C ASN A 312 11.43 -8.33 -17.91
N PRO A 313 10.20 -8.36 -18.46
CA PRO A 313 9.99 -8.22 -19.90
C PRO A 313 10.65 -6.94 -20.41
N LYS A 314 11.47 -7.06 -21.46
CA LYS A 314 12.10 -5.91 -22.12
C LYS A 314 11.05 -5.18 -22.95
N LEU A 315 10.66 -3.99 -22.51
CA LEU A 315 9.71 -3.13 -23.19
C LEU A 315 10.44 -2.22 -24.18
N PRO A 316 9.89 -2.00 -25.38
CA PRO A 316 10.33 -0.90 -26.24
C PRO A 316 10.24 0.44 -25.50
N ILE A 317 11.15 1.36 -25.80
CA ILE A 317 11.23 2.67 -25.12
C ILE A 317 9.90 3.43 -25.23
N TYR A 318 9.28 3.44 -26.42
CA TYR A 318 8.00 4.13 -26.62
C TYR A 318 6.91 3.60 -25.70
N LEU A 319 6.88 2.28 -25.44
CA LEU A 319 5.88 1.66 -24.59
C LEU A 319 6.15 1.93 -23.11
N SER A 320 7.43 2.00 -22.74
CA SER A 320 7.85 2.39 -21.39
C SER A 320 7.45 3.84 -21.10
N VAL A 321 7.74 4.77 -22.02
CA VAL A 321 7.33 6.18 -21.92
C VAL A 321 5.81 6.29 -21.86
N TYR A 322 5.09 5.56 -22.73
CA TYR A 322 3.63 5.52 -22.72
C TYR A 322 3.07 5.10 -21.37
N ALA A 323 3.56 4.00 -20.80
CA ALA A 323 3.12 3.49 -19.51
C ALA A 323 3.39 4.49 -18.38
N VAL A 324 4.59 5.09 -18.34
CA VAL A 324 4.95 6.09 -17.32
C VAL A 324 4.06 7.34 -17.42
N VAL A 325 3.85 7.87 -18.62
CA VAL A 325 3.00 9.06 -18.83
C VAL A 325 1.55 8.76 -18.40
N HIS A 326 0.96 7.67 -18.88
CA HIS A 326 -0.42 7.31 -18.51
C HIS A 326 -0.57 6.97 -17.02
N PHE A 327 0.47 6.41 -16.39
CA PHE A 327 0.50 6.20 -14.95
C PHE A 327 0.52 7.54 -14.18
N ALA A 328 1.34 8.50 -14.59
CA ALA A 328 1.39 9.82 -13.98
C ALA A 328 0.06 10.59 -14.12
N LEU A 329 -0.59 10.51 -15.30
CA LEU A 329 -1.93 11.07 -15.50
C LEU A 329 -2.96 10.40 -14.57
N MET A 330 -2.89 9.08 -14.40
CA MET A 330 -3.75 8.34 -13.47
C MET A 330 -3.53 8.78 -12.02
N LEU A 331 -2.29 9.01 -11.60
CA LEU A 331 -1.99 9.55 -10.26
C LEU A 331 -2.64 10.93 -10.05
N GLY A 332 -2.67 11.79 -11.07
CA GLY A 332 -3.40 13.06 -11.01
C GLY A 332 -4.90 12.86 -10.75
N PHE A 333 -5.54 11.94 -11.47
CA PHE A 333 -6.96 11.59 -11.23
C PHE A 333 -7.20 10.94 -9.87
N TYR A 334 -6.23 10.15 -9.38
CA TYR A 334 -6.28 9.56 -8.05
C TYR A 334 -6.24 10.63 -6.95
N VAL A 335 -5.33 11.61 -7.05
CA VAL A 335 -5.27 12.72 -6.09
C VAL A 335 -6.56 13.55 -6.12
N ASP A 336 -7.04 13.91 -7.32
CA ASP A 336 -8.31 14.65 -7.49
C ASP A 336 -9.50 13.89 -6.87
N LEU A 337 -9.55 12.56 -7.00
CA LEU A 337 -10.59 11.74 -6.36
C LEU A 337 -10.59 11.92 -4.82
N PHE A 338 -9.43 11.89 -4.17
CA PHE A 338 -9.33 12.03 -2.71
C PHE A 338 -9.66 13.45 -2.24
N GLU A 339 -9.29 14.47 -3.00
CA GLU A 339 -9.61 15.87 -2.66
C GLU A 339 -11.10 16.17 -2.84
N THR A 340 -11.74 15.57 -3.86
CA THR A 340 -13.13 15.90 -4.23
C THR A 340 -14.18 14.94 -3.68
N GLN A 341 -13.77 13.80 -3.09
CA GLN A 341 -14.67 12.71 -2.66
C GLN A 341 -15.91 13.16 -1.87
N ALA A 342 -15.77 14.18 -1.00
CA ALA A 342 -16.87 14.67 -0.16
C ALA A 342 -17.99 15.38 -0.95
N THR A 343 -17.70 15.82 -2.18
CA THR A 343 -18.61 16.58 -3.04
C THR A 343 -19.17 15.74 -4.20
N LEU A 344 -18.61 14.55 -4.44
CA LEU A 344 -19.01 13.68 -5.54
C LEU A 344 -20.23 12.83 -5.18
N SER A 345 -21.09 12.58 -6.17
CA SER A 345 -22.14 11.56 -6.03
C SER A 345 -21.51 10.16 -5.98
N GLN A 346 -22.20 9.22 -5.34
CA GLN A 346 -21.74 7.82 -5.23
C GLN A 346 -21.48 7.18 -6.60
N VAL A 347 -22.33 7.47 -7.59
CA VAL A 347 -22.15 6.99 -8.97
C VAL A 347 -20.85 7.52 -9.57
N THR A 348 -20.61 8.84 -9.47
CA THR A 348 -19.38 9.45 -9.99
C THR A 348 -18.14 8.87 -9.31
N LEU A 349 -18.18 8.70 -8.00
CA LEU A 349 -17.10 8.13 -7.20
C LEU A 349 -16.77 6.69 -7.64
N LEU A 350 -17.79 5.83 -7.81
CA LEU A 350 -17.59 4.46 -8.29
C LEU A 350 -17.08 4.41 -9.74
N LEU A 351 -17.54 5.28 -10.63
CA LEU A 351 -17.05 5.35 -12.01
C LEU A 351 -15.57 5.77 -12.06
N ARG A 352 -15.16 6.74 -11.23
CA ARG A 352 -13.75 7.18 -11.13
C ARG A 352 -12.86 6.07 -10.59
N ILE A 353 -13.30 5.38 -9.53
CA ILE A 353 -12.60 4.20 -8.98
C ILE A 353 -12.46 3.11 -10.05
N GLY A 354 -13.55 2.80 -10.76
CA GLY A 354 -13.54 1.82 -11.84
C GLY A 354 -12.56 2.18 -12.96
N TYR A 355 -12.48 3.45 -13.33
CA TYR A 355 -11.52 3.93 -14.33
C TYR A 355 -10.06 3.85 -13.86
N ILE A 356 -9.77 4.15 -12.58
CA ILE A 356 -8.44 3.97 -11.99
C ILE A 356 -8.04 2.49 -12.08
N ILE A 357 -8.91 1.58 -11.62
CA ILE A 357 -8.66 0.14 -11.65
C ILE A 357 -8.44 -0.37 -13.09
N LEU A 358 -9.27 0.07 -14.03
CA LEU A 358 -9.13 -0.24 -15.46
C LEU A 358 -7.77 0.24 -16.00
N THR A 359 -7.34 1.43 -15.61
CA THR A 359 -6.05 2.00 -16.04
C THR A 359 -4.88 1.22 -15.48
N LEU A 360 -4.86 0.91 -14.19
CA LEU A 360 -3.82 0.08 -13.57
C LEU A 360 -3.73 -1.31 -14.23
N THR A 361 -4.89 -1.92 -14.51
CA THR A 361 -4.96 -3.23 -15.17
C THR A 361 -4.40 -3.18 -16.59
N SER A 362 -4.77 -2.13 -17.35
CA SER A 362 -4.31 -1.93 -18.70
C SER A 362 -2.79 -1.71 -18.77
N ILE A 363 -2.24 -0.90 -17.87
CA ILE A 363 -0.79 -0.71 -17.75
C ILE A 363 -0.09 -2.04 -17.41
N GLY A 364 -0.60 -2.82 -16.45
CA GLY A 364 -0.04 -4.15 -16.14
C GLY A 364 0.00 -5.08 -17.36
N PHE A 365 -1.04 -5.07 -18.19
CA PHE A 365 -1.08 -5.83 -19.45
C PHE A 365 -0.05 -5.34 -20.46
N LEU A 366 0.18 -4.03 -20.55
CA LEU A 366 1.21 -3.44 -21.42
C LEU A 366 2.62 -3.81 -20.96
N LEU A 367 2.91 -3.74 -19.65
CA LEU A 367 4.21 -4.09 -19.08
C LEU A 367 4.58 -5.55 -19.34
N GLU A 368 3.57 -6.43 -19.41
CA GLU A 368 3.74 -7.84 -19.77
C GLU A 368 3.68 -8.14 -21.28
N GLN A 369 3.36 -7.14 -22.11
CA GLN A 369 3.12 -7.31 -23.55
C GLN A 369 2.08 -8.39 -23.87
N ARG A 370 0.99 -8.45 -23.08
CA ARG A 370 -0.08 -9.44 -23.30
C ARG A 370 -0.75 -9.22 -24.67
N PRO A 371 -1.20 -10.29 -25.36
CA PRO A 371 -1.91 -10.16 -26.64
C PRO A 371 -3.14 -9.26 -26.58
N LYS A 372 -3.87 -9.28 -25.46
CA LYS A 372 -5.07 -8.47 -25.24
C LYS A 372 -4.80 -7.02 -24.83
N ALA A 373 -3.54 -6.62 -24.67
CA ALA A 373 -3.21 -5.31 -24.10
C ALA A 373 -3.66 -4.16 -25.02
N ALA A 374 -3.50 -4.30 -26.34
CA ALA A 374 -3.96 -3.30 -27.30
C ALA A 374 -5.49 -3.12 -27.27
N SER A 375 -6.24 -4.22 -27.19
CA SER A 375 -7.71 -4.18 -27.06
C SER A 375 -8.15 -3.51 -25.76
N LEU A 376 -7.49 -3.83 -24.65
CA LEU A 376 -7.79 -3.23 -23.35
C LEU A 376 -7.47 -1.72 -23.34
N GLU A 377 -6.41 -1.29 -24.00
CA GLU A 377 -6.06 0.12 -24.17
C GLU A 377 -7.08 0.91 -25.00
N VAL A 378 -7.60 0.33 -26.08
CA VAL A 378 -8.71 0.94 -26.85
C VAL A 378 -9.94 1.11 -25.97
N VAL A 379 -10.30 0.08 -25.19
CA VAL A 379 -11.42 0.15 -24.24
C VAL A 379 -11.18 1.22 -23.18
N ARG A 380 -10.02 1.21 -22.52
CA ARG A 380 -9.64 2.19 -21.50
C ARG A 380 -9.71 3.61 -22.02
N CYS A 381 -9.13 3.88 -23.19
CA CYS A 381 -9.14 5.23 -23.76
C CYS A 381 -10.54 5.68 -24.18
N SER A 382 -11.37 4.75 -24.68
CA SER A 382 -12.77 5.04 -25.04
C SER A 382 -13.61 5.34 -23.80
N VAL A 383 -13.43 4.58 -22.72
CA VAL A 383 -14.08 4.81 -21.43
C VAL A 383 -13.67 6.17 -20.87
N PHE A 384 -12.40 6.56 -20.96
CA PHE A 384 -11.95 7.89 -20.56
C PHE A 384 -12.73 9.00 -21.29
N LEU A 385 -12.78 8.95 -22.63
CA LEU A 385 -13.49 9.96 -23.42
C LEU A 385 -14.98 10.02 -23.09
N ALA A 386 -15.62 8.86 -22.88
CA ALA A 386 -17.02 8.79 -22.48
C ALA A 386 -17.25 9.43 -21.10
N LEU A 387 -16.45 9.04 -20.09
CA LEU A 387 -16.55 9.59 -18.74
C LEU A 387 -16.24 11.09 -18.68
N HIS A 388 -15.29 11.56 -19.51
CA HIS A 388 -14.96 12.96 -19.63
C HIS A 388 -16.13 13.76 -20.23
N LYS A 389 -16.69 13.33 -21.36
CA LYS A 389 -17.83 13.98 -22.02
C LYS A 389 -19.09 13.99 -21.16
N LEU A 390 -19.32 12.93 -20.39
CA LEU A 390 -20.43 12.83 -19.44
C LEU A 390 -20.17 13.57 -18.11
N SER A 391 -19.07 14.31 -18.00
CA SER A 391 -18.69 15.09 -16.80
C SER A 391 -18.47 14.27 -15.53
N TYR A 392 -18.21 12.96 -15.65
CA TYR A 392 -17.81 12.10 -14.53
C TYR A 392 -16.30 12.22 -14.22
N LEU A 393 -15.47 12.46 -15.24
CA LEU A 393 -14.05 12.83 -15.11
C LEU A 393 -13.84 14.27 -15.56
N LYS A 394 -13.94 15.22 -14.62
CA LYS A 394 -13.79 16.64 -14.93
C LYS A 394 -12.32 17.03 -14.99
N ILE A 395 -11.97 17.79 -16.02
CA ILE A 395 -10.69 18.49 -16.12
C ILE A 395 -11.01 19.97 -16.01
N TYR A 396 -10.58 20.60 -14.92
CA TYR A 396 -10.99 21.97 -14.59
C TYR A 396 -10.38 23.03 -15.50
N ILE A 397 -9.25 22.73 -16.13
CA ILE A 397 -8.58 23.65 -17.06
C ILE A 397 -8.99 23.31 -18.49
N ALA A 398 -9.71 24.21 -19.16
CA ALA A 398 -10.30 23.96 -20.48
C ALA A 398 -9.27 23.58 -21.57
N SER A 399 -8.09 24.22 -21.57
CA SER A 399 -7.02 23.88 -22.50
C SER A 399 -6.48 22.46 -22.28
N LEU A 400 -6.42 22.00 -21.03
CA LEU A 400 -6.07 20.62 -20.71
C LEU A 400 -7.20 19.67 -21.15
N ALA A 401 -8.47 20.00 -20.93
CA ALA A 401 -9.59 19.14 -21.33
C ALA A 401 -9.50 18.77 -22.82
N PHE A 402 -9.34 19.77 -23.70
CA PHE A 402 -9.15 19.53 -25.14
C PHE A 402 -7.89 18.72 -25.45
N THR A 403 -6.78 19.01 -24.75
CA THR A 403 -5.52 18.26 -24.93
C THR A 403 -5.68 16.78 -24.58
N TYR A 404 -6.40 16.46 -23.51
CA TYR A 404 -6.68 15.08 -23.12
C TYR A 404 -7.61 14.39 -24.12
N GLU A 405 -8.63 15.06 -24.63
CA GLU A 405 -9.50 14.49 -25.67
C GLU A 405 -8.71 14.09 -26.92
N VAL A 406 -7.82 14.97 -27.39
CA VAL A 406 -6.94 14.71 -28.53
C VAL A 406 -5.99 13.56 -28.21
N LEU A 407 -5.29 13.61 -27.07
CA LEU A 407 -4.33 12.58 -26.66
C LEU A 407 -4.97 11.18 -26.62
N PHE A 408 -6.11 11.06 -25.95
CA PHE A 408 -6.78 9.77 -25.80
C PHE A 408 -7.42 9.28 -27.11
N SER A 409 -7.88 10.19 -27.98
CA SER A 409 -8.32 9.82 -29.33
C SER A 409 -7.18 9.29 -30.20
N LEU A 410 -6.01 9.91 -30.13
CA LEU A 410 -4.80 9.42 -30.80
C LEU A 410 -4.36 8.06 -30.26
N CYS A 411 -4.48 7.84 -28.94
CA CYS A 411 -4.21 6.54 -28.33
C CYS A 411 -5.16 5.44 -28.88
N ILE A 412 -6.46 5.73 -29.00
CA ILE A 412 -7.43 4.80 -29.59
C ILE A 412 -7.02 4.43 -31.02
N ALA A 413 -6.69 5.42 -31.85
CA ALA A 413 -6.24 5.18 -33.23
C ALA A 413 -4.96 4.34 -33.27
N PHE A 414 -3.95 4.70 -32.46
CA PHE A 414 -2.68 3.97 -32.36
C PHE A 414 -2.91 2.51 -31.99
N TRP A 415 -3.64 2.24 -30.91
CA TRP A 415 -3.87 0.88 -30.45
C TRP A 415 -4.81 0.10 -31.38
N GLY A 416 -5.77 0.76 -32.02
CA GLY A 416 -6.59 0.17 -33.08
C GLY A 416 -5.75 -0.35 -34.26
N VAL A 417 -4.76 0.43 -34.70
CA VAL A 417 -3.80 -0.02 -35.73
C VAL A 417 -2.97 -1.20 -35.25
N GLN A 418 -2.54 -1.22 -33.98
CA GLN A 418 -1.79 -2.36 -33.43
C GLN A 418 -2.63 -3.65 -33.39
N ILE A 419 -3.92 -3.57 -33.06
CA ILE A 419 -4.84 -4.72 -33.11
C ILE A 419 -4.92 -5.25 -34.55
N MET A 420 -5.10 -4.38 -35.54
CA MET A 420 -5.16 -4.78 -36.95
C MET A 420 -3.86 -5.48 -37.39
N LYS A 421 -2.70 -4.95 -37.01
CA LYS A 421 -1.39 -5.58 -37.28
C LYS A 421 -1.28 -6.97 -36.65
N GLN A 422 -1.71 -7.13 -35.40
CA GLN A 422 -1.68 -8.42 -34.70
C GLN A 422 -2.57 -9.45 -35.40
N LEU A 423 -3.79 -9.08 -35.78
CA LEU A 423 -4.72 -9.96 -36.49
C LEU A 423 -4.14 -10.44 -37.82
N ILE A 424 -3.63 -9.53 -38.65
CA ILE A 424 -3.00 -9.85 -39.95
C ILE A 424 -1.77 -10.77 -39.78
N SER A 425 -0.95 -10.52 -38.75
CA SER A 425 0.22 -11.36 -38.48
C SER A 425 -0.15 -12.76 -37.98
N SER A 426 -1.28 -12.91 -37.30
CA SER A 426 -1.75 -14.20 -36.78
C SER A 426 -2.31 -15.10 -37.87
N THR A 427 -3.05 -14.53 -38.83
CA THR A 427 -3.53 -15.26 -40.01
C THR A 427 -2.39 -15.71 -40.92
N ALA A 428 -1.32 -14.91 -41.03
CA ALA A 428 -0.12 -15.27 -41.80
C ALA A 428 0.74 -16.39 -41.17
N LYS A 429 0.56 -16.75 -39.89
CA LYS A 429 1.26 -17.88 -39.23
C LYS A 429 0.51 -19.21 -39.31
N HIS A 430 -0.76 -19.18 -39.73
CA HIS A 430 -1.63 -20.35 -39.87
C HIS A 430 -1.80 -20.79 -41.33
N HIS A 431 -1.12 -20.11 -42.26
CA HIS A 431 -0.87 -20.53 -43.64
C HIS A 431 0.61 -20.84 -43.78
#